data_AF-A0A843C4K3-F1
#
_entry.id   AF-A0A843C4K3-F1
#
_cell.length_a   1.000
_cell.length_b   1.000
_cell.length_c   1.000
_cell.angle_alpha   90.00
_cell.angle_beta   90.00
_cell.angle_gamma   90.00
#
_symmetry.space_group_name_H-M   'P 1'
#
loop_
_entity.id
_entity.type
_entity.pdbx_description
1 polymer ?
#
loop_
_entity_poly.entity_id
_entity_poly.type
_entity_poly.pdbx_seq_one_letter_code
_entity_poly.pdbx_strand_id
1 'polypeptide(L)'
;MNAVKWAGVAVFLVGMVIMGAYSMYPLFYQNVEESTILFGMKISLVLMGIGAAILIITMSIERYKDWKKMKEEIDEEDLRP
;
A
#
# COMPACT_ATOMS: atom_id res chain seq x y z
N MET A 1 7.98 -4.95 14.37
CA MET A 1 7.23 -4.29 13.27
C MET A 1 8.13 -4.18 12.06
N ASN A 2 7.75 -4.79 10.92
CA ASN A 2 8.60 -4.89 9.73
C ASN A 2 8.82 -3.52 9.06
N ALA A 3 10.07 -3.10 8.87
CA ALA A 3 10.44 -1.87 8.16
C ALA A 3 9.83 -1.78 6.76
N VAL A 4 9.66 -2.92 6.09
CA VAL A 4 9.02 -3.05 4.76
C VAL A 4 7.55 -2.61 4.78
N LYS A 5 6.81 -2.91 5.85
CA LYS A 5 5.42 -2.44 5.99
C LYS A 5 5.36 -0.93 6.09
N TRP A 6 6.22 -0.33 6.92
CA TRP A 6 6.29 1.12 7.05
C TRP A 6 6.72 1.81 5.75
N ALA A 7 7.62 1.21 4.98
CA ALA A 7 7.95 1.69 3.64
C ALA A 7 6.74 1.67 2.70
N GLY A 8 5.96 0.57 2.69
CA GLY A 8 4.72 0.47 1.92
C GLY A 8 3.69 1.53 2.32
N VAL A 9 3.47 1.74 3.62
CA VAL A 9 2.58 2.80 4.14
C VAL A 9 3.08 4.18 3.71
N ALA A 10 4.37 4.47 3.89
CA ALA A 10 4.94 5.77 3.54
C ALA A 10 4.77 6.08 2.04
N VAL A 11 5.10 5.13 1.16
CA VAL A 11 4.94 5.28 -0.30
C VAL A 11 3.46 5.51 -0.67
N PHE A 12 2.55 4.77 -0.04
CA PHE A 12 1.11 4.94 -0.27
C PHE A 12 0.61 6.32 0.16
N LEU A 13 1.00 6.78 1.35
CA LEU A 13 0.61 8.09 1.88
C LEU A 13 1.19 9.24 1.06
N VAL A 14 2.45 9.13 0.61
CA VAL A 14 3.04 10.12 -0.30
C VAL A 14 2.24 10.21 -1.60
N GLY A 15 1.85 9.06 -2.18
CA GLY A 15 0.95 9.03 -3.33
C GLY A 15 -0.37 9.75 -3.06
N MET A 16 -1.00 9.51 -1.91
CA MET A 16 -2.23 10.23 -1.51
C MET A 16 -2.04 11.75 -1.40
N VAL A 17 -0.95 12.20 -0.78
CA VAL A 17 -0.66 13.63 -0.62
C VAL A 17 -0.48 14.30 -1.98
N ILE A 18 0.26 13.65 -2.90
CA ILE A 18 0.45 14.16 -4.27
C ILE A 18 -0.90 14.22 -5.00
N MET A 19 -1.74 13.19 -4.88
CA MET A 19 -3.08 13.20 -5.47
C MET A 19 -3.92 14.35 -4.94
N GLY A 20 -3.93 14.56 -3.62
CA GLY A 20 -4.64 15.69 -3.00
C GLY A 20 -4.13 17.03 -3.51
N ALA A 21 -2.81 17.23 -3.56
CA ALA A 21 -2.22 18.46 -4.04
C ALA A 21 -2.59 18.75 -5.51
N TYR A 22 -2.43 17.77 -6.42
CA TYR A 22 -2.70 17.96 -7.84
C TYR A 22 -4.20 18.06 -8.18
N SER A 23 -5.07 17.41 -7.41
CA SER A 23 -6.53 17.54 -7.59
C SER A 23 -7.05 18.90 -7.11
N MET A 24 -6.44 19.49 -6.08
CA MET A 24 -6.78 20.83 -5.59
C MET A 24 -6.08 21.95 -6.35
N TYR A 25 -4.98 21.66 -7.04
CA TYR A 25 -4.16 22.66 -7.77
C TYR A 25 -4.96 23.59 -8.70
N PRO A 26 -5.94 23.11 -9.50
CA PRO A 26 -6.74 23.97 -10.38
C PRO A 26 -7.61 24.99 -9.65
N LEU A 27 -7.94 24.73 -8.38
CA LEU A 27 -8.74 25.65 -7.55
C LEU A 27 -7.96 26.92 -7.19
N PHE A 28 -6.64 26.80 -7.07
CA PHE A 28 -5.74 27.90 -6.70
C PHE A 28 -5.04 28.52 -7.91
N TYR A 29 -4.83 27.75 -8.98
CA TYR A 29 -4.09 28.18 -10.17
C TYR A 29 -4.84 27.76 -11.45
N GLN A 30 -5.66 28.66 -11.98
CA GLN A 30 -6.53 28.39 -13.13
C GLN A 30 -5.82 28.36 -14.49
N ASN A 31 -4.60 28.90 -14.58
CA ASN A 31 -3.84 28.99 -15.83
C ASN A 31 -2.84 27.83 -16.04
N VAL A 32 -3.03 26.74 -15.31
CA VAL A 32 -2.11 25.60 -15.35
C VAL A 32 -2.51 24.68 -16.48
N GLU A 33 -1.52 24.19 -17.24
CA GLU A 33 -1.79 23.19 -18.26
C GLU A 33 -2.38 21.91 -17.66
N GLU A 34 -3.50 21.47 -18.24
CA GLU A 34 -4.16 20.22 -17.87
C GLU A 34 -3.21 19.01 -17.95
N SER A 35 -2.26 19.05 -18.88
CA SER A 35 -1.18 18.06 -19.05
C SER A 35 -0.39 17.83 -17.76
N THR A 36 -0.06 18.91 -17.03
CA THR A 36 0.74 18.90 -15.81
C THR A 36 -0.05 18.32 -14.65
N ILE A 37 -1.34 18.69 -14.55
CA ILE A 37 -2.25 18.16 -13.53
C ILE A 37 -2.44 16.65 -13.73
N LEU A 38 -2.75 16.25 -14.96
CA LEU A 38 -2.98 14.84 -15.31
C LEU A 38 -1.72 14.00 -15.11
N PHE A 39 -0.54 14.56 -15.38
CA PHE A 39 0.73 13.90 -15.12
C PHE A 39 0.95 13.66 -13.61
N GLY A 40 0.73 14.67 -12.77
CA GLY A 40 0.82 14.54 -11.31
C GLY A 40 -0.15 13.50 -10.74
N MET A 41 -1.39 13.47 -11.25
CA MET A 41 -2.38 12.46 -10.89
C MET A 41 -2.01 11.04 -11.34
N LYS A 42 -1.35 10.88 -12.49
CA LYS A 42 -0.86 9.56 -12.94
C LYS A 42 0.28 9.06 -12.05
N ILE A 43 1.23 9.92 -11.70
CA ILE A 43 2.32 9.57 -10.78
C ILE A 43 1.78 9.16 -9.42
N SER A 44 0.81 9.91 -8.88
CA SER A 44 0.21 9.60 -7.57
C SER A 44 -0.47 8.23 -7.57
N LEU A 45 -1.20 7.89 -8.63
CA LEU A 45 -1.81 6.57 -8.82
C LEU A 45 -0.78 5.46 -8.85
N VAL A 46 0.34 5.65 -9.55
CA VAL A 46 1.42 4.66 -9.61
C VAL A 46 2.05 4.46 -8.22
N LEU A 47 2.34 5.54 -7.50
CA LEU A 47 2.88 5.47 -6.14
C LEU A 47 1.93 4.75 -5.18
N MET A 48 0.64 5.08 -5.22
CA MET A 48 -0.38 4.38 -4.43
C MET A 48 -0.46 2.90 -4.82
N GLY A 49 -0.41 2.57 -6.11
CA GLY A 49 -0.41 1.18 -6.58
C GLY A 49 0.78 0.38 -6.04
N ILE A 50 1.98 0.94 -6.09
CA ILE A 50 3.20 0.32 -5.55
C ILE A 50 3.10 0.15 -4.03
N GLY A 51 2.70 1.20 -3.30
CA GLY A 51 2.51 1.15 -1.85
C GLY A 51 1.50 0.09 -1.44
N ALA A 52 0.35 0.03 -2.11
CA ALA A 52 -0.68 -0.98 -1.87
C ALA A 52 -0.17 -2.41 -2.16
N ALA A 53 0.54 -2.62 -3.26
CA ALA A 53 1.11 -3.91 -3.61
C ALA A 53 2.08 -4.42 -2.53
N ILE A 54 2.99 -3.56 -2.05
CA ILE A 54 3.93 -3.89 -0.96
C ILE A 54 3.16 -4.31 0.29
N LEU A 55 2.12 -3.57 0.66
CA LEU A 55 1.32 -3.88 1.86
C LEU A 55 0.59 -5.23 1.72
N ILE A 56 -0.07 -5.46 0.59
CA ILE A 56 -0.80 -6.72 0.33
C ILE A 56 0.15 -7.91 0.37
N ILE A 57 1.30 -7.83 -0.30
CA ILE A 57 2.31 -8.90 -0.32
C ILE A 57 2.81 -9.16 1.10
N THR A 58 3.16 -8.10 1.85
CA THR A 58 3.72 -8.26 3.19
C THR A 58 2.70 -8.84 4.17
N MET A 59 1.45 -8.40 4.11
CA MET A 59 0.34 -8.98 4.90
C MET A 59 0.07 -10.44 4.53
N SER A 60 0.14 -10.78 3.24
CA SER A 60 -0.08 -12.15 2.77
C SER A 60 1.01 -13.10 3.27
N ILE A 61 2.28 -12.66 3.25
CA ILE A 61 3.41 -13.45 3.76
C ILE A 61 3.30 -13.64 5.28
N GLU A 62 2.96 -12.59 6.03
CA GLU A 62 2.78 -12.72 7.48
C GLU A 62 1.63 -13.67 7.81
N ARG A 63 0.49 -13.55 7.13
CA ARG A 63 -0.64 -14.45 7.31
C ARG A 63 -0.31 -15.90 6.97
N TYR A 64 0.49 -16.13 5.94
CA TYR A 64 0.97 -17.47 5.61
C TYR A 64 1.88 -18.04 6.70
N LYS A 65 2.80 -17.24 7.25
CA LYS A 65 3.67 -17.65 8.36
C LYS A 65 2.86 -17.99 9.62
N ASP A 66 1.87 -17.18 9.95
CA ASP A 66 1.01 -17.40 11.11
C ASP A 66 0.20 -18.69 10.94
N TRP A 67 -0.39 -18.92 9.76
CA TRP A 67 -1.08 -20.17 9.45
C TRP A 67 -0.17 -21.39 9.54
N LYS A 68 1.07 -21.29 9.05
CA LYS A 68 2.04 -22.38 9.12
C LYS A 68 2.39 -22.71 10.57
N LYS A 69 2.63 -21.70 11.41
CA LYS A 69 2.89 -21.91 12.85
C LYS A 69 1.71 -22.57 13.56
N MET A 70 0.48 -22.13 13.30
CA MET A 70 -0.70 -22.76 13.88
C MET A 70 -0.81 -24.24 13.53
N LYS A 71 -0.38 -24.66 12.33
CA LYS A 71 -0.32 -26.07 11.96
C LYS A 71 0.79 -26.86 12.65
N GLU A 72 1.92 -26.21 12.93
CA GLU A 72 3.06 -26.84 13.62
C GLU A 72 2.83 -26.93 15.14
N GLU A 73 1.99 -26.07 15.72
CA GLU A 73 1.67 -26.05 17.16
C GLU A 73 0.50 -26.96 17.57
N ILE A 74 -0.26 -27.52 16.62
CA ILE A 74 -1.28 -28.54 16.92
C ILE A 74 -0.56 -29.89 17.02
N ASP A 75 -0.52 -30.46 18.22
CA ASP A 75 0.02 -31.80 18.44
C ASP A 75 -0.81 -32.82 17.64
N GLU A 76 -0.17 -33.74 16.92
CA GLU A 76 -0.87 -34.77 16.12
C GLU A 76 -1.81 -35.64 17.00
N GLU A 77 -1.60 -35.64 18.31
CA GLU A 77 -2.43 -36.31 19.31
C GLU A 77 -3.78 -35.62 19.56
N ASP A 78 -3.87 -34.29 19.44
CA ASP A 78 -5.12 -33.52 19.58
C ASP A 78 -6.02 -33.61 18.32
N LEU A 79 -5.47 -34.09 17.20
CA LEU A 79 -6.18 -34.28 15.92
C LEU A 79 -6.80 -35.67 15.77
N ARG A 80 -6.56 -36.60 16.71
CA ARG A 80 -7.21 -37.92 16.71
C ARG A 80 -8.56 -37.85 17.42
N PRO A 81 -9.64 -38.40 16.83
CA PRO A 81 -10.97 -38.39 17.43
C PRO A 81 -11.07 -39.22 18.70
#